data_AF-T2M9H8-F1
#
_entry.id   AF-T2M9H8-F1
#
_cell.length_a   1.000
_cell.length_b   1.000
_cell.length_c   1.000
_cell.angle_alpha   90.00
_cell.angle_beta   90.00
_cell.angle_gamma   90.00
#
_symmetry.space_group_name_H-M   'P 1'
#
loop_
_entity.id
_entity.type
_entity.pdbx_description
1 polymer ?
#
loop_
_entity_poly.entity_id
_entity_poly.type
_entity_poly.pdbx_seq_one_letter_code
_entity_poly.pdbx_strand_id
1 'polypeptide(L)'
;RSHLILQTRNQSITAYTADLGQEINQWFHTGIAIRFGYSFQKFETIFYNYLMYKNHVNGKIKCIFEIDIVQNGKDRQTVVAGEHLTESFSKCLKNHVLRPTIKLDGTSCYVAKFNGKSWLYARHDVKPNKMVSRKYKQYQKNYGLKKEGFVWNLETDYNFPKNWIAAHNNPFDGSMCSKPIPAENGHLVGWVPVDPSVRTHLWHLSAVDLIGGFFLCLNENAEDESLIAQIALLDDYLGATFELIGTKVNGNPYDIGTSNFPVHFYVQHGELSLKNPPEISKKELSNWFVQQKDGLVEGIVWHGPDGNMFKIHRHHLGLPWPVKNLPFSNRTVYIDCNGYACAENVLLNKIVIYSGKTFDKIKNLFNDEPYNFS
;
A
#
# COMPACT_ATOMS: atom_id res chain seq x y z
N ARG A 1 7.46 4.26 21.96
CA ARG A 1 7.08 3.02 22.68
C ARG A 1 5.65 3.19 23.15
N SER A 2 4.69 2.76 22.34
CA SER A 2 3.28 2.92 22.66
C SER A 2 2.92 1.91 23.75
N HIS A 3 2.26 2.32 24.83
CA HIS A 3 1.76 1.41 25.87
C HIS A 3 0.25 1.36 25.76
N LEU A 4 -0.34 0.17 25.84
CA LEU A 4 -1.79 0.06 25.98
C LEU A 4 -2.11 0.09 27.48
N ILE A 5 -2.76 1.16 27.94
CA ILE A 5 -3.29 1.25 29.30
C ILE A 5 -4.79 1.00 29.23
N LEU A 6 -5.23 -0.15 29.72
CA LEU A 6 -6.64 -0.45 29.93
C LEU A 6 -6.99 -0.06 31.36
N GLN A 7 -7.71 1.04 31.52
CA GLN A 7 -8.18 1.54 32.81
C GLN A 7 -9.63 1.10 33.05
N THR A 8 -9.85 0.40 34.16
CA THR A 8 -11.20 0.16 34.70
C THR A 8 -11.40 1.01 35.96
N ARG A 9 -12.62 1.08 36.50
CA ARG A 9 -12.92 1.83 37.73
C ARG A 9 -12.04 1.43 38.93
N ASN A 10 -11.52 0.21 38.96
CA ASN A 10 -10.82 -0.33 40.14
C ASN A 10 -9.38 -0.80 39.87
N GLN A 11 -8.93 -0.88 38.61
CA GLN A 11 -7.58 -1.33 38.25
C GLN A 11 -7.10 -0.76 36.91
N SER A 12 -5.79 -0.53 36.80
CA SER A 12 -5.09 -0.22 35.55
C SER A 12 -4.25 -1.43 35.13
N ILE A 13 -4.44 -1.90 33.89
CA ILE A 13 -3.59 -2.91 33.28
C ILE A 13 -2.76 -2.22 32.20
N THR A 14 -1.44 -2.39 32.26
CA THR A 14 -0.50 -1.84 31.26
C THR A 14 0.18 -2.99 30.54
N ALA A 15 -0.04 -3.08 29.23
CA ALA A 15 0.59 -4.09 28.39
C ALA A 15 1.68 -3.45 27.51
N TYR A 16 2.79 -4.16 27.33
CA TYR A 16 3.96 -3.71 26.57
C TYR A 16 3.98 -4.40 25.20
N THR A 17 4.22 -3.61 24.14
CA THR A 17 3.94 -3.98 22.74
C THR A 17 4.76 -5.13 22.15
N ALA A 18 5.70 -5.72 22.87
CA ALA A 18 6.50 -6.81 22.34
C ALA A 18 5.72 -8.15 22.31
N ASP A 19 4.80 -8.38 23.25
CA ASP A 19 4.15 -9.69 23.46
C ASP A 19 2.60 -9.63 23.49
N LEU A 20 2.01 -8.54 23.01
CA LEU A 20 0.57 -8.29 23.09
C LEU A 20 -0.28 -9.45 22.50
N GLY A 21 0.22 -10.14 21.47
CA GLY A 21 -0.47 -11.27 20.85
C GLY A 21 -0.49 -12.55 21.70
N GLN A 22 0.55 -12.81 22.49
CA GLN A 22 0.60 -13.97 23.40
C GLN A 22 -0.17 -13.71 24.70
N GLU A 23 -0.01 -12.52 25.28
CA GLU A 23 -0.69 -12.16 26.53
C GLU A 23 -2.21 -12.12 26.38
N ILE A 24 -2.72 -11.60 25.25
CA ILE A 24 -4.17 -11.53 24.99
C ILE A 24 -4.76 -12.93 24.77
N ASN A 25 -4.05 -13.83 24.09
CA ASN A 25 -4.48 -15.23 23.95
C ASN A 25 -4.59 -15.93 25.31
N GLN A 26 -3.68 -15.62 26.24
CA GLN A 26 -3.76 -16.09 27.62
C GLN A 26 -4.97 -15.52 28.38
N TRP A 27 -5.33 -14.26 28.17
CA TRP A 27 -6.51 -13.64 28.79
C TRP A 27 -7.83 -14.26 28.30
N PHE A 28 -7.90 -14.62 27.01
CA PHE A 28 -9.04 -15.35 26.44
C PHE A 28 -9.22 -16.74 27.06
N HIS A 29 -8.13 -17.48 27.32
CA HIS A 29 -8.20 -18.81 27.91
C HIS A 29 -8.39 -18.83 29.44
N THR A 30 -8.10 -17.72 30.13
CA THR A 30 -8.23 -17.62 31.59
C THR A 30 -9.55 -16.99 32.06
N GLY A 31 -10.45 -16.63 31.14
CA GLY A 31 -11.81 -16.18 31.48
C GLY A 31 -11.90 -14.76 32.02
N ILE A 32 -10.90 -13.90 31.77
CA ILE A 32 -10.95 -12.48 32.14
C ILE A 32 -11.91 -11.77 31.19
N ALA A 33 -13.20 -11.79 31.52
CA ALA A 33 -14.25 -11.09 30.80
C ALA A 33 -14.17 -9.58 31.09
N ILE A 34 -13.51 -8.83 30.22
CA ILE A 34 -13.53 -7.36 30.26
C ILE A 34 -14.91 -6.89 29.79
N ARG A 35 -15.78 -6.52 30.74
CA ARG A 35 -17.08 -5.87 30.45
C ARG A 35 -16.82 -4.45 29.93
N PHE A 36 -16.72 -4.30 28.62
CA PHE A 36 -16.80 -2.98 27.98
C PHE A 36 -18.25 -2.49 27.98
N GLY A 37 -18.46 -1.20 28.30
CA GLY A 37 -19.75 -0.51 28.22
C GLY A 37 -20.21 -0.16 26.80
N TYR A 38 -19.59 -0.77 25.78
CA TYR A 38 -19.98 -0.73 24.37
C TYR A 38 -20.26 -2.15 23.91
N SER A 39 -21.15 -2.34 22.93
CA SER A 39 -21.48 -3.70 22.45
C SER A 39 -20.19 -4.44 22.06
N PHE A 40 -20.00 -5.62 22.65
CA PHE A 40 -18.82 -6.48 22.53
C PHE A 40 -18.36 -6.67 21.06
N GLN A 41 -19.30 -6.71 20.13
CA GLN A 41 -19.08 -6.80 18.67
C GLN A 41 -18.28 -5.61 18.09
N LYS A 42 -18.45 -4.40 18.61
CA LYS A 42 -17.78 -3.20 18.09
C LYS A 42 -16.29 -3.18 18.49
N PHE A 43 -15.97 -3.65 19.69
CA PHE A 43 -14.58 -3.76 20.17
C PHE A 43 -13.81 -4.89 19.48
N GLU A 44 -14.43 -6.07 19.31
CA GLU A 44 -13.85 -7.14 18.49
C GLU A 44 -13.52 -6.64 17.09
N THR A 45 -14.45 -5.96 16.42
CA THR A 45 -14.24 -5.46 15.05
C THR A 45 -13.07 -4.48 14.97
N ILE A 46 -12.96 -3.52 15.89
CA ILE A 46 -11.88 -2.52 15.87
C ILE A 46 -10.53 -3.17 16.21
N PHE A 47 -10.50 -4.04 17.22
CA PHE A 47 -9.26 -4.65 17.71
C PHE A 47 -8.74 -5.77 16.80
N TYR A 48 -9.63 -6.61 16.25
CA TYR A 48 -9.29 -7.56 15.17
C TYR A 48 -8.85 -6.83 13.89
N ASN A 49 -9.52 -5.74 13.51
CA ASN A 49 -9.12 -4.95 12.35
C ASN A 49 -7.74 -4.31 12.51
N TYR A 50 -7.32 -3.98 13.74
CA TYR A 50 -6.03 -3.35 14.00
C TYR A 50 -4.86 -4.34 14.10
N LEU A 51 -5.06 -5.50 14.72
CA LEU A 51 -3.99 -6.51 14.90
C LEU A 51 -3.87 -7.52 13.74
N MET A 52 -4.99 -7.94 13.14
CA MET A 52 -4.98 -8.98 12.08
C MET A 52 -4.84 -8.40 10.66
N TYR A 53 -5.20 -7.13 10.45
CA TYR A 53 -5.02 -6.44 9.17
C TYR A 53 -3.86 -5.45 9.25
N LYS A 54 -2.67 -5.94 9.61
CA LYS A 54 -1.49 -5.19 9.18
C LYS A 54 -1.46 -5.21 7.65
N ASN A 55 -1.90 -4.11 7.06
CA ASN A 55 -2.08 -3.89 5.62
C ASN A 55 -0.72 -3.86 4.91
N HIS A 56 -0.09 -5.03 4.81
CA HIS A 56 1.23 -5.19 4.24
C HIS A 56 1.13 -5.65 2.80
N VAL A 57 1.45 -4.78 1.84
CA VAL A 57 1.60 -5.18 0.44
C VAL A 57 2.86 -6.01 0.26
N ASN A 58 2.75 -7.31 0.54
CA ASN A 58 3.87 -8.24 0.60
C ASN A 58 4.09 -9.02 -0.70
N GLY A 59 3.46 -8.60 -1.80
CA GLY A 59 3.55 -9.25 -3.11
C GLY A 59 2.68 -8.56 -4.16
N LYS A 60 2.62 -9.14 -5.37
CA LYS A 60 1.73 -8.64 -6.42
C LYS A 60 0.27 -8.95 -6.06
N ILE A 61 -0.48 -7.90 -5.68
CA ILE A 61 -1.92 -8.01 -5.39
C ILE A 61 -2.65 -8.55 -6.64
N LYS A 62 -3.39 -9.64 -6.47
CA LYS A 62 -4.11 -10.34 -7.55
C LYS A 62 -5.38 -9.60 -7.94
N CYS A 63 -5.81 -9.75 -9.18
CA CYS A 63 -7.13 -9.28 -9.59
C CYS A 63 -8.22 -10.12 -8.92
N ILE A 64 -9.38 -9.53 -8.61
CA ILE A 64 -10.55 -10.29 -8.12
C ILE A 64 -11.14 -11.19 -9.21
N PHE A 65 -11.05 -10.78 -10.47
CA PHE A 65 -11.49 -11.54 -11.63
C PHE A 65 -10.33 -12.33 -12.23
N GLU A 66 -10.67 -13.44 -12.89
CA GLU A 66 -9.80 -14.06 -13.86
C GLU A 66 -9.36 -13.03 -14.90
N ILE A 67 -8.15 -13.17 -15.42
CA ILE A 67 -7.55 -12.17 -16.30
C ILE A 67 -7.50 -12.71 -17.72
N ASP A 68 -8.10 -11.94 -18.63
CA ASP A 68 -8.01 -12.17 -20.06
C ASP A 68 -6.99 -11.23 -20.70
N ILE A 69 -6.38 -11.67 -21.79
CA ILE A 69 -5.47 -10.87 -22.59
C ILE A 69 -6.10 -10.64 -23.95
N VAL A 70 -6.51 -9.39 -24.20
CA VAL A 70 -7.09 -8.97 -25.48
C VAL A 70 -6.00 -8.40 -26.37
N GLN A 71 -5.90 -8.88 -27.62
CA GLN A 71 -5.01 -8.29 -28.62
C GLN A 71 -5.66 -7.07 -29.27
N ASN A 72 -5.04 -5.92 -29.10
CA ASN A 72 -5.42 -4.64 -29.69
C ASN A 72 -4.39 -4.24 -30.76
N GLY A 73 -4.36 -4.99 -31.87
CA GLY A 73 -3.39 -4.80 -32.97
C GLY A 73 -2.16 -5.71 -32.88
N LYS A 74 -1.17 -5.51 -33.77
CA LYS A 74 -0.05 -6.45 -33.98
C LYS A 74 0.84 -6.66 -32.74
N ASP A 75 1.04 -5.62 -31.92
CA ASP A 75 1.99 -5.65 -30.78
C ASP A 75 1.41 -5.23 -29.42
N ARG A 76 0.12 -4.83 -29.36
CA ARG A 76 -0.46 -4.27 -28.13
C ARG A 76 -1.43 -5.28 -27.51
N GLN A 77 -1.03 -5.87 -26.40
CA GLN A 77 -1.89 -6.69 -25.56
C GLN A 77 -2.43 -5.85 -24.41
N THR A 78 -3.71 -6.01 -24.09
CA THR A 78 -4.36 -5.34 -22.96
C THR A 78 -4.89 -6.39 -22.00
N VAL A 79 -4.58 -6.20 -20.73
CA VAL A 79 -5.00 -7.07 -19.62
C VAL A 79 -6.37 -6.61 -19.16
N VAL A 80 -7.37 -7.47 -19.29
CA VAL A 80 -8.76 -7.17 -18.90
C VAL A 80 -9.29 -8.20 -17.90
N ALA A 81 -10.30 -7.82 -17.14
CA ALA A 81 -11.03 -8.72 -16.27
C ALA A 81 -11.99 -9.58 -17.10
N GLY A 82 -11.90 -10.89 -16.92
CA GLY A 82 -12.88 -11.86 -17.40
C GLY A 82 -14.21 -11.77 -16.64
N GLU A 83 -15.12 -12.69 -16.93
CA GLU A 83 -16.46 -12.69 -16.33
C GLU A 83 -16.50 -13.34 -14.94
N HIS A 84 -15.54 -14.20 -14.63
CA HIS A 84 -15.53 -15.00 -13.41
C HIS A 84 -14.56 -14.46 -12.36
N LEU A 85 -14.97 -14.53 -11.09
CA LEU A 85 -14.09 -14.27 -9.96
C LEU A 85 -13.04 -15.38 -9.86
N THR A 86 -11.82 -15.04 -9.46
CA THR A 86 -10.80 -16.05 -9.17
C THR A 86 -11.26 -16.98 -8.05
N GLU A 87 -10.87 -18.25 -8.10
CA GLU A 87 -11.17 -19.23 -7.05
C GLU A 87 -10.68 -18.75 -5.67
N SER A 88 -9.46 -18.19 -5.61
CA SER A 88 -8.88 -17.68 -4.37
C SER A 88 -9.70 -16.54 -3.75
N PHE A 89 -10.20 -15.62 -4.57
CA PHE A 89 -11.03 -14.52 -4.07
C PHE A 89 -12.40 -15.02 -3.64
N SER A 90 -13.02 -15.88 -4.45
CA SER A 90 -14.33 -16.49 -4.15
C SER A 90 -14.32 -17.28 -2.84
N LYS A 91 -13.25 -18.05 -2.59
CA LYS A 91 -13.06 -18.78 -1.34
C LYS A 91 -12.91 -17.82 -0.15
N CYS A 92 -12.14 -16.75 -0.31
CA CYS A 92 -11.93 -15.76 0.74
C CYS A 92 -13.25 -15.03 1.08
N LEU A 93 -13.98 -14.58 0.06
CA LEU A 93 -15.26 -13.88 0.21
C LEU A 93 -16.35 -14.73 0.88
N LYS A 94 -16.36 -16.06 0.64
CA LYS A 94 -17.32 -16.98 1.29
C LYS A 94 -17.05 -17.18 2.78
N ASN A 95 -15.79 -17.11 3.19
CA ASN A 95 -15.36 -17.46 4.55
C ASN A 95 -15.14 -16.24 5.44
N HIS A 96 -14.99 -15.05 4.87
CA HIS A 96 -14.54 -13.86 5.59
C HIS A 96 -15.23 -12.58 5.11
N VAL A 97 -15.38 -11.63 6.03
CA VAL A 97 -15.72 -10.25 5.70
C VAL A 97 -14.46 -9.54 5.25
N LEU A 98 -14.46 -9.01 4.02
CA LEU A 98 -13.31 -8.30 3.47
C LEU A 98 -13.47 -6.80 3.67
N ARG A 99 -12.38 -6.11 4.04
CA ARG A 99 -12.35 -4.66 4.18
C ARG A 99 -11.95 -4.01 2.85
N PRO A 100 -12.82 -3.24 2.19
CA PRO A 100 -12.48 -2.52 0.97
C PRO A 100 -11.83 -1.17 1.28
N THR A 101 -10.78 -0.84 0.53
CA THR A 101 -10.06 0.42 0.62
C THR A 101 -9.79 0.97 -0.77
N ILE A 102 -9.60 2.28 -0.87
CA ILE A 102 -9.24 2.92 -2.12
C ILE A 102 -7.85 2.44 -2.55
N LYS A 103 -7.72 2.03 -3.82
CA LYS A 103 -6.41 1.85 -4.44
C LYS A 103 -5.91 3.22 -4.90
N LEU A 104 -4.73 3.62 -4.40
CA LEU A 104 -4.03 4.79 -4.90
C LEU A 104 -3.05 4.43 -6.01
N ASP A 105 -2.95 5.34 -6.98
CA ASP A 105 -2.02 5.30 -8.08
C ASP A 105 -0.71 5.99 -7.65
N GLY A 106 0.05 5.25 -6.85
CA GLY A 106 1.36 5.65 -6.36
C GLY A 106 2.44 4.64 -6.73
N THR A 107 3.63 4.88 -6.20
CA THR A 107 4.69 3.87 -6.18
C THR A 107 4.80 3.27 -4.80
N SER A 108 4.71 1.94 -4.73
CA SER A 108 4.71 1.23 -3.45
C SER A 108 6.08 1.33 -2.76
N CYS A 109 6.03 1.51 -1.45
CA CYS A 109 7.17 1.65 -0.56
C CYS A 109 6.99 0.74 0.67
N TYR A 110 8.08 0.40 1.34
CA TYR A 110 8.10 -0.47 2.51
C TYR A 110 9.05 0.06 3.58
N VAL A 111 8.70 -0.06 4.85
CA VAL A 111 9.58 0.38 5.95
C VAL A 111 10.15 -0.84 6.66
N ALA A 112 11.47 -0.95 6.69
CA ALA A 112 12.19 -2.05 7.33
C ALA A 112 13.54 -1.61 7.89
N LYS A 113 14.20 -2.49 8.64
CA LYS A 113 15.56 -2.24 9.10
C LYS A 113 16.56 -2.35 7.94
N PHE A 114 17.48 -1.40 7.86
CA PHE A 114 18.67 -1.42 7.02
C PHE A 114 19.86 -0.97 7.87
N ASN A 115 20.91 -1.81 7.98
CA ASN A 115 22.06 -1.55 8.85
C ASN A 115 21.67 -1.16 10.29
N GLY A 116 20.67 -1.84 10.86
CA GLY A 116 20.18 -1.62 12.24
C GLY A 116 19.25 -0.41 12.43
N LYS A 117 19.05 0.44 11.41
CA LYS A 117 18.16 1.62 11.47
C LYS A 117 16.88 1.39 10.67
N SER A 118 15.78 2.01 11.07
CA SER A 118 14.56 2.01 10.24
C SER A 118 14.80 2.83 8.99
N TRP A 119 14.40 2.28 7.86
CA TRP A 119 14.73 2.79 6.54
C TRP A 119 13.57 2.58 5.59
N LEU A 120 13.45 3.48 4.63
CA LEU A 120 12.48 3.36 3.55
C LEU A 120 13.07 2.50 2.44
N TYR A 121 12.26 1.59 1.91
CA TYR A 121 12.58 0.77 0.76
C TYR A 121 11.63 1.10 -0.40
N ALA A 122 12.19 1.21 -1.60
CA ALA A 122 11.43 1.34 -2.84
C ALA A 122 11.13 -0.05 -3.40
N ARG A 123 9.96 -0.22 -4.03
CA ARG A 123 9.63 -1.46 -4.72
C ARG A 123 10.58 -1.69 -5.90
N HIS A 124 11.09 -2.91 -6.02
CA HIS A 124 11.94 -3.34 -7.12
C HIS A 124 11.62 -4.78 -7.52
N ASP A 125 10.83 -4.93 -8.58
CA ASP A 125 10.50 -6.24 -9.15
C ASP A 125 11.67 -6.71 -10.05
N VAL A 126 12.34 -7.80 -9.67
CA VAL A 126 13.43 -8.40 -10.44
C VAL A 126 12.84 -9.28 -11.54
N LYS A 127 13.26 -9.01 -12.77
CA LYS A 127 12.83 -9.75 -13.97
C LYS A 127 13.88 -10.80 -14.33
N PRO A 128 13.47 -11.94 -14.91
CA PRO A 128 14.42 -12.91 -15.42
C PRO A 128 15.20 -12.30 -16.58
N ASN A 129 16.44 -12.74 -16.77
CA ASN A 129 17.31 -12.27 -17.83
C ASN A 129 16.71 -12.58 -19.22
N LYS A 130 17.26 -11.96 -20.27
CA LYS A 130 16.69 -12.03 -21.62
C LYS A 130 16.66 -13.46 -22.19
N MET A 131 17.64 -14.29 -21.84
CA MET A 131 17.72 -15.67 -22.30
C MET A 131 16.61 -16.51 -21.68
N VAL A 132 16.48 -16.48 -20.35
CA VAL A 132 15.48 -17.26 -19.62
C VAL A 132 14.08 -16.74 -19.88
N SER A 133 13.90 -15.43 -20.02
CA SER A 133 12.63 -14.82 -20.48
C SER A 133 12.15 -15.41 -21.81
N ARG A 134 13.06 -15.66 -22.77
CA ARG A 134 12.71 -16.29 -24.05
C ARG A 134 12.35 -17.77 -23.88
N LYS A 135 13.16 -18.50 -23.10
CA LYS A 135 12.90 -19.92 -22.78
C LYS A 135 11.54 -20.09 -22.10
N TYR A 136 11.21 -19.23 -21.14
CA TYR A 136 9.94 -19.26 -20.42
C TYR A 136 8.75 -18.94 -21.34
N LYS A 137 8.87 -17.92 -22.21
CA LYS A 137 7.83 -17.65 -23.21
C LYS A 137 7.59 -18.83 -24.16
N GLN A 138 8.66 -19.51 -24.57
CA GLN A 138 8.54 -20.71 -25.41
C GLN A 138 7.89 -21.87 -24.65
N TYR A 139 8.25 -22.04 -23.37
CA TYR A 139 7.60 -23.01 -22.50
C TYR A 139 6.09 -22.75 -22.39
N GLN A 140 5.69 -21.50 -22.13
CA GLN A 140 4.30 -21.08 -22.06
C GLN A 140 3.53 -21.33 -23.37
N LYS A 141 4.18 -21.16 -24.52
CA LYS A 141 3.58 -21.47 -25.83
C LYS A 141 3.32 -22.97 -26.01
N ASN A 142 4.23 -23.81 -25.53
CA ASN A 142 4.16 -25.26 -25.75
C ASN A 142 3.24 -25.97 -24.75
N TYR A 143 3.17 -25.48 -23.51
CA TYR A 143 2.47 -26.14 -22.40
C TYR A 143 1.29 -25.31 -21.83
N GLY A 144 0.99 -24.16 -22.44
CA GLY A 144 0.01 -23.21 -21.96
C GLY A 144 0.50 -22.44 -20.72
N LEU A 145 -0.42 -21.81 -19.99
CA LEU A 145 -0.13 -21.12 -18.72
C LEU A 145 0.09 -22.10 -17.54
N LYS A 146 0.30 -23.40 -17.81
CA LYS A 146 0.56 -24.39 -16.76
C LYS A 146 1.88 -24.07 -16.07
N LYS A 147 1.80 -23.93 -14.74
CA LYS A 147 2.90 -23.53 -13.84
C LYS A 147 3.93 -24.62 -13.65
N GLU A 148 3.49 -25.87 -13.74
CA GLU A 148 4.24 -27.05 -13.34
C GLU A 148 5.29 -27.41 -14.39
N GLY A 149 6.53 -27.65 -13.95
CA GLY A 149 7.62 -28.19 -14.77
C GLY A 149 8.69 -27.20 -15.23
N PHE A 150 8.45 -25.88 -15.17
CA PHE A 150 9.53 -24.90 -15.43
C PHE A 150 10.35 -24.66 -14.18
N VAL A 151 11.61 -25.09 -14.20
CA VAL A 151 12.55 -24.92 -13.09
C VAL A 151 13.34 -23.62 -13.28
N TRP A 152 13.23 -22.73 -12.30
CA TRP A 152 13.99 -21.48 -12.23
C TRP A 152 15.29 -21.70 -11.45
N ASN A 153 16.41 -21.18 -11.95
CA ASN A 153 17.65 -21.08 -11.21
C ASN A 153 17.89 -19.61 -10.80
N LEU A 154 17.59 -19.27 -9.54
CA LEU A 154 17.68 -17.88 -9.07
C LEU A 154 19.07 -17.27 -9.22
N GLU A 155 20.14 -18.07 -9.16
CA GLU A 155 21.53 -17.59 -9.20
C GLU A 155 21.95 -17.16 -10.62
N THR A 156 21.41 -17.82 -11.64
CA THR A 156 21.79 -17.58 -13.04
C THR A 156 20.72 -16.87 -13.85
N ASP A 157 19.46 -17.02 -13.46
CA ASP A 157 18.32 -16.56 -14.25
C ASP A 157 17.98 -15.09 -13.95
N TYR A 158 18.48 -14.54 -12.84
CA TYR A 158 18.15 -13.20 -12.34
C TYR A 158 19.40 -12.40 -11.99
N ASN A 159 19.28 -11.08 -12.11
CA ASN A 159 20.31 -10.13 -11.68
C ASN A 159 19.73 -9.28 -10.55
N PHE A 160 20.04 -9.63 -9.30
CA PHE A 160 19.53 -8.92 -8.13
C PHE A 160 20.35 -7.64 -7.87
N PRO A 161 19.70 -6.51 -7.61
CA PRO A 161 20.41 -5.34 -7.13
C PRO A 161 20.98 -5.58 -5.72
N LYS A 162 22.01 -4.81 -5.36
CA LYS A 162 22.61 -4.88 -4.02
C LYS A 162 21.55 -4.59 -2.96
N ASN A 163 21.58 -5.36 -1.86
CA ASN A 163 20.66 -5.25 -0.72
C ASN A 163 19.17 -5.46 -1.08
N TRP A 164 18.88 -6.12 -2.21
CA TRP A 164 17.52 -6.51 -2.53
C TRP A 164 16.99 -7.50 -1.50
N ILE A 165 15.75 -7.30 -1.05
CA ILE A 165 15.04 -8.22 -0.18
C ILE A 165 13.73 -8.67 -0.83
N ALA A 166 13.39 -9.94 -0.66
CA ALA A 166 12.13 -10.49 -1.14
C ALA A 166 10.94 -9.88 -0.38
N ALA A 167 9.83 -9.67 -1.08
CA ALA A 167 8.56 -9.35 -0.42
C ALA A 167 8.06 -10.58 0.38
N HIS A 168 7.45 -10.34 1.55
CA HIS A 168 7.25 -11.40 2.56
C HIS A 168 6.34 -12.55 2.12
N ASN A 169 5.45 -12.33 1.14
CA ASN A 169 4.51 -13.35 0.65
C ASN A 169 4.96 -13.98 -0.67
N ASN A 170 6.23 -13.83 -1.07
CA ASN A 170 6.77 -14.70 -2.11
C ASN A 170 6.70 -16.13 -1.57
N PRO A 171 6.06 -17.08 -2.28
CA PRO A 171 6.04 -18.46 -1.83
C PRO A 171 7.48 -18.95 -1.78
N PHE A 172 7.86 -19.61 -0.70
CA PHE A 172 9.20 -20.20 -0.57
C PHE A 172 9.10 -21.69 -0.87
N ASP A 173 10.15 -22.27 -1.45
CA ASP A 173 10.20 -23.68 -1.85
C ASP A 173 10.20 -24.70 -0.68
N GLY A 174 10.02 -24.24 0.56
CA GLY A 174 9.98 -25.09 1.75
C GLY A 174 11.31 -25.74 2.12
N SER A 175 12.40 -25.40 1.42
CA SER A 175 13.75 -25.90 1.70
C SER A 175 14.41 -25.12 2.86
N MET A 176 15.44 -25.70 3.48
CA MET A 176 16.25 -25.05 4.53
C MET A 176 16.84 -23.69 4.12
N CYS A 177 17.00 -23.43 2.82
CA CYS A 177 17.57 -22.19 2.28
C CYS A 177 16.52 -21.25 1.67
N SER A 178 15.22 -21.53 1.90
CA SER A 178 14.04 -20.72 1.54
C SER A 178 14.29 -19.70 0.41
N LYS A 179 14.26 -20.20 -0.83
CA LYS A 179 14.39 -19.38 -2.04
C LYS A 179 13.01 -18.86 -2.48
N PRO A 180 12.85 -17.58 -2.87
CA PRO A 180 11.56 -17.05 -3.30
C PRO A 180 11.17 -17.63 -4.66
N ILE A 181 9.90 -18.03 -4.80
CA ILE A 181 9.35 -18.60 -6.03
C ILE A 181 8.87 -17.45 -6.93
N PRO A 182 9.30 -17.40 -8.21
CA PRO A 182 8.83 -16.40 -9.17
C PRO A 182 7.32 -16.46 -9.41
N ALA A 183 6.72 -15.29 -9.66
CA ALA A 183 5.32 -15.16 -10.05
C ALA A 183 5.06 -15.75 -11.45
N GLU A 184 3.80 -15.81 -11.87
CA GLU A 184 3.38 -16.41 -13.16
C GLU A 184 4.03 -15.78 -14.40
N ASN A 185 4.43 -14.52 -14.32
CA ASN A 185 5.18 -13.82 -15.36
C ASN A 185 6.70 -13.97 -15.24
N GLY A 186 7.17 -14.82 -14.32
CA GLY A 186 8.57 -15.05 -13.98
C GLY A 186 9.19 -13.94 -13.12
N HIS A 187 8.45 -12.90 -12.71
CA HIS A 187 9.03 -11.82 -11.92
C HIS A 187 9.10 -12.18 -10.43
N LEU A 188 10.10 -11.65 -9.74
CA LEU A 188 10.21 -11.69 -8.29
C LEU A 188 9.92 -10.30 -7.73
N VAL A 189 8.93 -10.21 -6.84
CA VAL A 189 8.59 -8.95 -6.17
C VAL A 189 9.50 -8.77 -4.97
N GLY A 190 10.03 -7.56 -4.79
CA GLY A 190 10.85 -7.24 -3.65
C GLY A 190 11.14 -5.76 -3.52
N TRP A 191 12.15 -5.46 -2.72
CA TRP A 191 12.42 -4.13 -2.22
C TRP A 191 13.91 -3.85 -2.24
N VAL A 192 14.27 -2.59 -2.46
CA VAL A 192 15.66 -2.09 -2.30
C VAL A 192 15.64 -0.89 -1.36
N PRO A 193 16.65 -0.74 -0.49
CA PRO A 193 16.73 0.45 0.36
C PRO A 193 16.82 1.70 -0.52
N VAL A 194 16.06 2.72 -0.17
CA VAL A 194 16.12 4.03 -0.83
C VAL A 194 17.52 4.61 -0.62
N ASP A 195 18.10 5.10 -1.71
CA ASP A 195 19.50 5.50 -1.80
C ASP A 195 19.58 6.86 -2.51
N PRO A 196 20.11 7.91 -1.83
CA PRO A 196 20.32 9.24 -2.41
C PRO A 196 21.14 9.29 -3.70
N SER A 197 22.04 8.32 -3.91
CA SER A 197 22.87 8.25 -5.11
C SER A 197 22.12 7.69 -6.33
N VAL A 198 20.94 7.08 -6.12
CA VAL A 198 20.17 6.42 -7.18
C VAL A 198 19.10 7.37 -7.69
N ARG A 199 19.26 7.86 -8.92
CA ARG A 199 18.34 8.84 -9.54
C ARG A 199 16.87 8.40 -9.56
N THR A 200 16.58 7.11 -9.71
CA THR A 200 15.19 6.60 -9.71
C THR A 200 14.52 6.70 -8.34
N HIS A 201 15.30 6.94 -7.28
CA HIS A 201 14.80 7.14 -5.91
C HIS A 201 14.49 8.61 -5.59
N LEU A 202 14.72 9.55 -6.52
CA LEU A 202 14.55 10.99 -6.29
C LEU A 202 13.21 11.35 -5.63
N TRP A 203 12.09 10.80 -6.13
CA TRP A 203 10.77 11.08 -5.57
C TRP A 203 10.52 10.39 -4.22
N HIS A 204 11.20 9.28 -3.94
CA HIS A 204 11.11 8.67 -2.61
C HIS A 204 11.80 9.59 -1.58
N LEU A 205 12.86 10.27 -1.97
CA LEU A 205 13.61 11.17 -1.09
C LEU A 205 12.91 12.51 -0.83
N SER A 206 11.88 12.87 -1.60
CA SER A 206 11.27 14.20 -1.50
C SER A 206 10.46 14.41 -0.22
N ALA A 207 9.92 13.34 0.38
CA ALA A 207 9.04 13.39 1.56
C ALA A 207 9.58 12.55 2.75
N VAL A 208 10.89 12.29 2.78
CA VAL A 208 11.55 11.52 3.84
C VAL A 208 12.90 12.14 4.18
N ASP A 209 13.23 12.16 5.46
CA ASP A 209 14.57 12.32 5.99
C ASP A 209 15.04 10.95 6.49
N LEU A 210 15.88 10.28 5.70
CA LEU A 210 16.36 8.94 6.03
C LEU A 210 17.33 8.93 7.22
N ILE A 211 18.07 10.02 7.43
CA ILE A 211 19.08 10.11 8.50
C ILE A 211 18.36 10.33 9.84
N GLY A 212 17.43 11.28 9.86
CA GLY A 212 16.57 11.56 11.02
C GLY A 212 15.50 10.50 11.25
N GLY A 213 15.16 9.72 10.23
CA GLY A 213 14.12 8.69 10.32
C GLY A 213 12.71 9.25 10.29
N PHE A 214 12.51 10.41 9.66
CA PHE A 214 11.21 11.10 9.57
C PHE A 214 10.64 11.01 8.16
N PHE A 215 9.33 10.98 8.03
CA PHE A 215 8.66 11.04 6.74
C PHE A 215 7.31 11.73 6.84
N LEU A 216 6.86 12.31 5.73
CA LEU A 216 5.57 12.98 5.64
C LEU A 216 4.51 11.99 5.19
N CYS A 217 3.62 11.63 6.11
CA CYS A 217 2.49 10.76 5.84
C CYS A 217 1.17 11.55 5.72
N LEU A 218 0.22 10.93 5.04
CA LEU A 218 -1.11 11.48 4.82
C LEU A 218 -2.14 10.42 5.21
N ASN A 219 -2.95 10.75 6.20
CA ASN A 219 -3.94 9.85 6.80
C ASN A 219 -5.36 10.39 6.58
N GLU A 220 -6.36 9.53 6.76
CA GLU A 220 -7.76 9.92 6.68
C GLU A 220 -8.30 10.17 8.09
N ASN A 221 -8.96 11.31 8.28
CA ASN A 221 -9.74 11.57 9.47
C ASN A 221 -10.99 10.68 9.46
N ALA A 222 -11.14 9.85 10.49
CA ALA A 222 -12.22 8.88 10.61
C ALA A 222 -13.61 9.54 10.71
N GLU A 223 -13.70 10.79 11.19
CA GLU A 223 -14.97 11.46 11.45
C GLU A 223 -15.58 12.07 10.18
N ASP A 224 -14.78 12.75 9.37
CA ASP A 224 -15.26 13.59 8.27
C ASP A 224 -14.58 13.33 6.91
N GLU A 225 -13.71 12.31 6.81
CA GLU A 225 -12.93 11.98 5.61
C GLU A 225 -11.97 13.08 5.13
N SER A 226 -11.75 14.13 5.93
CA SER A 226 -10.67 15.07 5.71
C SER A 226 -9.32 14.36 5.81
N LEU A 227 -8.28 14.97 5.26
CA LEU A 227 -6.95 14.41 5.27
C LEU A 227 -6.10 15.08 6.36
N ILE A 228 -5.20 14.32 6.97
CA ILE A 228 -4.25 14.82 7.95
C ILE A 228 -2.85 14.56 7.42
N ALA A 229 -2.12 15.63 7.11
CA ALA A 229 -0.71 15.58 6.74
C ALA A 229 0.15 15.74 8.00
N GLN A 230 0.98 14.75 8.30
CA GLN A 230 1.79 14.75 9.52
C GLN A 230 3.19 14.21 9.28
N ILE A 231 4.15 14.68 10.09
CA ILE A 231 5.48 14.08 10.14
C ILE A 231 5.46 12.94 11.14
N ALA A 232 5.94 11.78 10.70
CA ALA A 232 5.99 10.56 11.49
C ALA A 232 7.39 9.94 11.51
N LEU A 233 7.66 9.10 12.50
CA LEU A 233 8.89 8.32 12.61
C LEU A 233 8.78 7.02 11.82
N LEU A 234 9.80 6.69 11.02
CA LEU A 234 9.89 5.40 10.34
C LEU A 234 9.85 4.21 11.31
N ASP A 235 10.37 4.39 12.54
CA ASP A 235 10.35 3.34 13.57
C ASP A 235 8.92 2.90 13.95
N ASP A 236 7.96 3.82 13.96
CA ASP A 236 6.58 3.52 14.33
C ASP A 236 5.84 2.70 13.26
N TYR A 237 6.41 2.66 12.05
CA TYR A 237 5.82 2.03 10.87
C TYR A 237 6.64 0.84 10.35
N LEU A 238 7.49 0.23 11.18
CA LEU A 238 8.22 -0.98 10.80
C LEU A 238 7.28 -2.08 10.30
N GLY A 239 7.59 -2.61 9.11
CA GLY A 239 6.77 -3.57 8.40
C GLY A 239 5.68 -2.93 7.54
N ALA A 240 5.30 -1.67 7.74
CA ALA A 240 4.22 -1.06 6.98
C ALA A 240 4.62 -0.81 5.52
N THR A 241 3.63 -0.89 4.64
CA THR A 241 3.77 -0.52 3.23
C THR A 241 2.97 0.74 2.92
N PHE A 242 3.48 1.58 2.04
CA PHE A 242 2.90 2.86 1.66
C PHE A 242 2.77 2.99 0.15
N GLU A 243 1.84 3.81 -0.32
CA GLU A 243 1.88 4.38 -1.65
C GLU A 243 2.45 5.80 -1.55
N LEU A 244 3.56 6.04 -2.24
CA LEU A 244 4.05 7.38 -2.47
C LEU A 244 3.21 8.00 -3.59
N ILE A 245 2.59 9.14 -3.31
CA ILE A 245 1.82 9.92 -4.29
C ILE A 245 2.37 11.34 -4.37
N GLY A 246 2.13 12.02 -5.49
CA GLY A 246 2.50 13.43 -5.64
C GLY A 246 3.03 13.79 -7.02
N THR A 247 3.65 14.96 -7.08
CA THR A 247 4.19 15.53 -8.33
C THR A 247 5.09 14.54 -9.06
N LYS A 248 4.85 14.31 -10.36
CA LYS A 248 5.62 13.38 -11.24
C LYS A 248 5.60 11.90 -10.83
N VAL A 249 4.90 11.49 -9.77
CA VAL A 249 4.69 10.07 -9.45
C VAL A 249 3.50 9.56 -10.26
N ASN A 250 3.73 8.55 -11.11
CA ASN A 250 2.75 7.96 -12.03
C ASN A 250 1.95 9.00 -12.85
N GLY A 251 2.58 10.12 -13.23
CA GLY A 251 1.93 11.20 -13.97
C GLY A 251 1.11 12.16 -13.12
N ASN A 252 1.18 12.07 -11.79
CA ASN A 252 0.46 12.90 -10.82
C ASN A 252 -1.05 12.94 -11.04
N PRO A 253 -1.74 11.78 -11.01
CA PRO A 253 -3.16 11.71 -11.30
C PRO A 253 -4.01 12.54 -10.34
N TYR A 254 -3.49 12.86 -9.15
CA TYR A 254 -4.16 13.60 -8.09
C TYR A 254 -3.93 15.11 -8.12
N ASP A 255 -3.16 15.63 -9.09
CA ASP A 255 -2.80 17.05 -9.20
C ASP A 255 -2.16 17.63 -7.92
N ILE A 256 -1.41 16.82 -7.17
CA ILE A 256 -0.77 17.26 -5.92
C ILE A 256 0.56 17.94 -6.24
N GLY A 257 0.69 19.20 -5.83
CA GLY A 257 1.85 20.04 -6.10
C GLY A 257 2.04 20.34 -7.60
N THR A 258 3.10 21.09 -7.90
CA THR A 258 3.47 21.49 -9.26
C THR A 258 4.94 21.18 -9.55
N SER A 259 5.38 21.29 -10.80
CA SER A 259 6.81 21.14 -11.12
C SER A 259 7.69 22.16 -10.42
N ASN A 260 7.16 23.35 -10.11
CA ASN A 260 7.87 24.40 -9.36
C ASN A 260 7.78 24.14 -7.85
N PHE A 261 6.68 23.55 -7.39
CA PHE A 261 6.41 23.23 -5.99
C PHE A 261 6.07 21.75 -5.83
N PRO A 262 7.06 20.84 -5.96
CA PRO A 262 6.80 19.43 -5.85
C PRO A 262 6.35 19.09 -4.43
N VAL A 263 5.24 18.35 -4.34
CA VAL A 263 4.70 17.85 -3.07
C VAL A 263 4.47 16.37 -3.19
N HIS A 264 4.84 15.64 -2.14
CA HIS A 264 4.69 14.20 -2.05
C HIS A 264 4.23 13.79 -0.66
N PHE A 265 3.49 12.69 -0.60
CA PHE A 265 3.00 12.09 0.63
C PHE A 265 3.14 10.59 0.58
N TYR A 266 3.42 9.99 1.74
CA TYR A 266 3.27 8.56 1.96
C TYR A 266 1.90 8.26 2.55
N VAL A 267 1.05 7.58 1.78
CA VAL A 267 -0.25 7.09 2.29
C VAL A 267 -0.09 5.62 2.66
N GLN A 268 -0.39 5.26 3.90
CA GLN A 268 -0.30 3.85 4.28
C GLN A 268 -1.32 3.02 3.48
N HIS A 269 -0.92 1.81 3.08
CA HIS A 269 -1.84 0.92 2.42
C HIS A 269 -3.03 0.58 3.31
N GLY A 270 -4.22 0.62 2.72
CA GLY A 270 -5.47 0.32 3.42
C GLY A 270 -5.94 1.39 4.41
N GLU A 271 -5.28 2.55 4.45
CA GLU A 271 -5.70 3.69 5.26
C GLU A 271 -7.03 4.26 4.80
N LEU A 272 -7.15 4.52 3.49
CA LEU A 272 -8.32 5.16 2.89
C LEU A 272 -9.48 4.18 2.74
N SER A 273 -10.46 4.25 3.62
CA SER A 273 -11.54 3.27 3.69
C SER A 273 -12.64 3.58 2.67
N LEU A 274 -13.18 2.54 2.03
CA LEU A 274 -14.32 2.69 1.13
C LEU A 274 -15.62 2.38 1.89
N LYS A 275 -16.38 3.42 2.27
CA LYS A 275 -17.57 3.27 3.13
C LYS A 275 -18.70 2.47 2.48
N ASN A 276 -18.96 2.74 1.19
CA ASN A 276 -20.06 2.12 0.44
C ASN A 276 -19.51 1.41 -0.81
N PRO A 277 -18.85 0.24 -0.65
CA PRO A 277 -18.36 -0.53 -1.78
C PRO A 277 -19.52 -1.02 -2.66
N PRO A 278 -19.34 -1.10 -3.99
CA PRO A 278 -20.34 -1.71 -4.87
C PRO A 278 -20.43 -3.22 -4.68
N GLU A 279 -21.52 -3.81 -5.19
CA GLU A 279 -21.63 -5.26 -5.31
C GLU A 279 -20.51 -5.84 -6.19
N ILE A 280 -20.00 -7.00 -5.80
CA ILE A 280 -18.91 -7.68 -6.49
C ILE A 280 -19.46 -8.45 -7.70
N SER A 281 -19.72 -7.70 -8.78
CA SER A 281 -19.90 -8.25 -10.12
C SER A 281 -19.25 -7.32 -11.14
N LYS A 282 -18.85 -7.86 -12.31
CA LYS A 282 -18.19 -7.04 -13.35
C LYS A 282 -19.06 -5.87 -13.79
N LYS A 283 -20.36 -6.09 -13.94
CA LYS A 283 -21.35 -5.08 -14.31
C LYS A 283 -21.48 -4.01 -13.23
N GLU A 284 -21.72 -4.40 -11.99
CA GLU A 284 -21.95 -3.44 -10.91
C GLU A 284 -20.69 -2.63 -10.57
N LEU A 285 -19.51 -3.26 -10.60
CA LEU A 285 -18.24 -2.54 -10.48
C LEU A 285 -18.03 -1.54 -11.61
N SER A 286 -18.31 -1.92 -12.86
CA SER A 286 -18.18 -1.01 -14.01
C SER A 286 -19.14 0.18 -13.89
N ASN A 287 -20.40 -0.08 -13.52
CA ASN A 287 -21.39 0.97 -13.28
C ASN A 287 -20.94 1.91 -12.16
N TRP A 288 -20.45 1.36 -11.05
CA TRP A 288 -19.99 2.13 -9.91
C TRP A 288 -18.82 3.05 -10.26
N PHE A 289 -17.80 2.52 -10.94
CA PHE A 289 -16.65 3.32 -11.39
C PHE A 289 -17.04 4.47 -12.33
N VAL A 290 -18.14 4.37 -13.06
CA VAL A 290 -18.58 5.39 -14.01
C VAL A 290 -19.56 6.39 -13.39
N GLN A 291 -20.51 5.90 -12.60
CA GLN A 291 -21.68 6.68 -12.19
C GLN A 291 -21.59 7.23 -10.77
N GLN A 292 -20.80 6.61 -9.89
CA GLN A 292 -20.73 6.99 -8.48
C GLN A 292 -19.56 7.93 -8.22
N LYS A 293 -19.78 8.94 -7.37
CA LYS A 293 -18.73 9.89 -6.97
C LYS A 293 -17.55 9.18 -6.31
N ASP A 294 -17.83 8.26 -5.39
CA ASP A 294 -16.80 7.44 -4.73
C ASP A 294 -16.11 6.48 -5.70
N GLY A 295 -16.76 6.22 -6.84
CA GLY A 295 -16.24 5.48 -7.98
C GLY A 295 -15.13 6.19 -8.75
N LEU A 296 -14.87 7.47 -8.50
CA LEU A 296 -13.82 8.25 -9.17
C LEU A 296 -12.44 8.00 -8.54
N VAL A 297 -12.04 6.73 -8.49
CA VAL A 297 -10.78 6.22 -7.94
C VAL A 297 -10.12 5.24 -8.89
N GLU A 298 -8.81 5.06 -8.79
CA GLU A 298 -8.01 4.17 -9.64
C GLU A 298 -8.51 2.71 -9.57
N GLY A 299 -8.89 2.28 -8.38
CA GLY A 299 -9.33 0.92 -8.11
C GLY A 299 -9.76 0.72 -6.66
N ILE A 300 -10.09 -0.52 -6.35
CA ILE A 300 -10.43 -0.98 -5.00
C ILE A 300 -9.44 -2.08 -4.61
N VAL A 301 -8.99 -2.08 -3.36
CA VAL A 301 -8.30 -3.21 -2.74
C VAL A 301 -9.17 -3.76 -1.64
N TRP A 302 -9.45 -5.06 -1.68
CA TRP A 302 -10.07 -5.80 -0.58
C TRP A 302 -8.98 -6.48 0.23
N HIS A 303 -8.97 -6.20 1.53
CA HIS A 303 -8.11 -6.83 2.50
C HIS A 303 -8.89 -7.93 3.21
N GLY A 304 -8.33 -9.13 3.26
CA GLY A 304 -8.83 -10.27 4.00
C GLY A 304 -7.91 -10.66 5.15
N PRO A 305 -8.26 -11.70 5.91
CA PRO A 305 -7.41 -12.21 6.99
C PRO A 305 -6.06 -12.70 6.46
N ASP A 306 -5.08 -12.78 7.36
CA ASP A 306 -3.72 -13.26 7.10
C ASP A 306 -2.96 -12.46 6.02
N GLY A 307 -3.31 -11.18 5.85
CA GLY A 307 -2.68 -10.28 4.88
C GLY A 307 -3.02 -10.58 3.41
N ASN A 308 -4.07 -11.37 3.15
CA ASN A 308 -4.57 -11.59 1.81
C ASN A 308 -5.12 -10.28 1.23
N MET A 309 -4.73 -9.94 0.00
CA MET A 309 -5.29 -8.79 -0.70
C MET A 309 -5.64 -9.12 -2.14
N PHE A 310 -6.74 -8.52 -2.58
CA PHE A 310 -7.25 -8.62 -3.93
C PHE A 310 -7.61 -7.23 -4.43
N LYS A 311 -7.45 -6.96 -5.72
CA LYS A 311 -7.76 -5.66 -6.28
C LYS A 311 -8.60 -5.75 -7.53
N ILE A 312 -9.28 -4.66 -7.82
CA ILE A 312 -9.75 -4.36 -9.16
C ILE A 312 -9.25 -2.97 -9.54
N HIS A 313 -8.97 -2.81 -10.82
CA HIS A 313 -8.39 -1.61 -11.38
C HIS A 313 -9.29 -1.16 -12.52
N ARG A 314 -9.52 0.15 -12.68
CA ARG A 314 -10.40 0.67 -13.74
C ARG A 314 -10.01 0.15 -15.12
N HIS A 315 -8.71 0.09 -15.41
CA HIS A 315 -8.22 -0.39 -16.71
C HIS A 315 -8.56 -1.87 -16.97
N HIS A 316 -8.71 -2.70 -15.92
CA HIS A 316 -9.10 -4.10 -16.12
C HIS A 316 -10.55 -4.19 -16.62
N LEU A 317 -11.38 -3.19 -16.32
CA LEU A 317 -12.75 -3.08 -16.81
C LEU A 317 -12.85 -2.28 -18.12
N GLY A 318 -11.71 -1.96 -18.76
CA GLY A 318 -11.66 -1.14 -19.97
C GLY A 318 -11.97 0.34 -19.75
N LEU A 319 -11.97 0.80 -18.50
CA LEU A 319 -12.26 2.19 -18.14
C LEU A 319 -10.96 3.02 -18.08
N PRO A 320 -11.02 4.32 -18.45
CA PRO A 320 -9.85 5.19 -18.42
C PRO A 320 -9.43 5.54 -16.99
N TRP A 321 -8.14 5.80 -16.83
CA TRP A 321 -7.52 6.40 -15.66
C TRP A 321 -6.29 7.24 -16.11
N PRO A 322 -6.04 8.42 -15.52
CA PRO A 322 -6.86 9.13 -14.52
C PRO A 322 -8.19 9.64 -15.09
N VAL A 323 -9.13 9.94 -14.19
CA VAL A 323 -10.37 10.66 -14.52
C VAL A 323 -10.27 12.10 -14.01
N LYS A 324 -10.99 13.04 -14.65
CA LYS A 324 -10.98 14.46 -14.26
C LYS A 324 -11.73 14.67 -12.94
N ASN A 325 -11.36 15.71 -12.21
CA ASN A 325 -12.04 16.16 -10.99
C ASN A 325 -12.15 15.09 -9.89
N LEU A 326 -11.03 14.43 -9.56
CA LEU A 326 -10.99 13.41 -8.52
C LEU A 326 -11.47 13.96 -7.16
N PRO A 327 -12.40 13.28 -6.47
CA PRO A 327 -12.83 13.66 -5.12
C PRO A 327 -11.66 13.73 -4.14
N PHE A 328 -10.73 12.78 -4.21
CA PHE A 328 -9.54 12.73 -3.36
C PHE A 328 -8.73 14.04 -3.42
N SER A 329 -8.48 14.56 -4.62
CA SER A 329 -7.74 15.81 -4.85
C SER A 329 -8.44 17.05 -4.29
N ASN A 330 -9.75 16.97 -4.05
CA ASN A 330 -10.55 18.06 -3.52
C ASN A 330 -10.88 17.88 -2.03
N ARG A 331 -10.29 16.89 -1.35
CA ARG A 331 -10.44 16.74 0.11
C ARG A 331 -9.67 17.84 0.83
N THR A 332 -10.29 18.37 1.88
CA THR A 332 -9.66 19.27 2.84
C THR A 332 -8.50 18.55 3.52
N VAL A 333 -7.40 19.27 3.75
CA VAL A 333 -6.23 18.73 4.45
C VAL A 333 -5.83 19.64 5.61
N TYR A 334 -5.72 19.05 6.79
CA TYR A 334 -5.14 19.67 7.98
C TYR A 334 -3.66 19.29 8.11
N ILE A 335 -2.82 20.25 8.45
CA ILE A 335 -1.39 20.02 8.66
C ILE A 335 -1.12 19.91 10.16
N ASP A 336 -0.71 18.72 10.61
CA ASP A 336 -0.30 18.46 11.99
C ASP A 336 1.16 18.03 12.04
N CYS A 337 2.06 19.00 12.10
CA CYS A 337 3.50 18.76 12.15
C CYS A 337 4.11 19.25 13.47
N ASN A 338 3.29 19.43 14.51
CA ASN A 338 3.71 19.99 15.78
C ASN A 338 4.80 19.13 16.44
N GLY A 339 5.89 19.76 16.88
CA GLY A 339 6.95 19.10 17.64
C GLY A 339 8.11 18.51 16.82
N TYR A 340 8.14 18.69 15.50
CA TYR A 340 9.24 18.20 14.65
C TYR A 340 10.02 19.35 14.00
N ALA A 341 11.35 19.29 14.12
CA ALA A 341 12.28 20.08 13.32
C ALA A 341 13.08 19.12 12.43
N CYS A 342 12.83 19.15 11.11
CA CYS A 342 13.47 18.23 10.16
C CYS A 342 14.63 18.94 9.45
N ALA A 343 15.84 18.85 10.00
CA ALA A 343 16.96 19.72 9.60
C ALA A 343 17.31 19.70 8.10
N GLU A 344 17.13 18.59 7.37
CA GLU A 344 17.74 18.42 6.04
C GLU A 344 16.77 18.28 4.86
N ASN A 345 15.47 18.05 5.08
CA ASN A 345 14.51 17.89 3.98
C ASN A 345 13.69 19.17 3.73
N VAL A 346 13.79 19.71 2.51
CA VAL A 346 13.14 20.97 2.09
C VAL A 346 11.62 20.93 2.23
N LEU A 347 10.97 19.82 1.82
CA LEU A 347 9.52 19.70 1.90
C LEU A 347 9.06 19.58 3.37
N LEU A 348 9.77 18.78 4.18
CA LEU A 348 9.47 18.63 5.61
C LEU A 348 9.62 19.96 6.34
N ASN A 349 10.68 20.72 6.07
CA ASN A 349 10.85 22.06 6.64
C ASN A 349 9.73 23.02 6.22
N LYS A 350 9.35 22.99 4.95
CA LYS A 350 8.28 23.85 4.44
C LYS A 350 6.93 23.53 5.09
N ILE A 351 6.56 22.25 5.18
CA ILE A 351 5.24 21.86 5.70
C ILE A 351 5.07 22.18 7.18
N VAL A 352 6.15 22.12 7.98
CA VAL A 352 6.14 22.51 9.41
C VAL A 352 5.68 23.96 9.61
N ILE A 353 6.03 24.88 8.70
CA ILE A 353 5.59 26.30 8.75
C ILE A 353 4.06 26.43 8.66
N TYR A 354 3.40 25.45 8.06
CA TYR A 354 1.95 25.41 7.92
C TYR A 354 1.26 24.55 8.98
N SER A 355 1.99 24.06 10.01
CA SER A 355 1.38 23.31 11.11
C SER A 355 0.24 24.11 11.76
N GLY A 356 -0.87 23.44 12.02
CA GLY A 356 -2.10 24.04 12.53
C GLY A 356 -3.00 24.69 11.47
N LYS A 357 -2.59 24.73 10.19
CA LYS A 357 -3.41 25.27 9.11
C LYS A 357 -4.23 24.17 8.41
N THR A 358 -5.37 24.59 7.88
CA THR A 358 -6.25 23.77 7.04
C THR A 358 -6.30 24.36 5.64
N PHE A 359 -6.23 23.50 4.63
CA PHE A 359 -6.39 23.85 3.23
C PHE A 359 -7.64 23.18 2.69
N ASP A 360 -8.47 23.93 1.96
CA ASP A 360 -9.75 23.42 1.44
C ASP A 360 -9.58 22.21 0.53
N LYS A 361 -8.45 22.13 -0.19
CA LYS A 361 -8.15 21.06 -1.16
C LYS A 361 -6.67 20.69 -1.10
N ILE A 362 -6.36 19.41 -0.97
CA ILE A 362 -4.98 18.91 -1.00
C ILE A 362 -4.21 19.30 -2.26
N LYS A 363 -4.88 19.33 -3.43
CA LYS A 363 -4.24 19.74 -4.69
C LYS A 363 -3.80 21.22 -4.73
N ASN A 364 -4.35 22.04 -3.83
CA ASN A 364 -4.03 23.47 -3.72
C ASN A 364 -2.91 23.73 -2.70
N LEU A 365 -2.38 22.69 -2.05
CA LEU A 365 -1.32 22.85 -1.07
C LEU A 365 -0.10 23.55 -1.70
N PHE A 366 0.24 24.72 -1.17
CA PHE A 366 1.32 25.62 -1.62
C PHE A 366 1.14 26.30 -2.99
N ASN A 367 -0.05 26.28 -3.60
CA ASN A 367 -0.27 26.93 -4.90
C ASN A 367 -0.39 28.47 -4.81
N ASP A 368 -0.68 29.03 -3.63
CA ASP A 368 -1.01 30.45 -3.46
C ASP A 368 0.18 31.35 -3.09
N GLU A 369 1.42 30.83 -3.06
CA GLU A 369 2.60 31.65 -2.70
C GLU A 369 3.66 31.71 -3.82
N PRO A 370 4.08 32.92 -4.25
CA PRO A 370 5.26 33.09 -5.08
C PRO A 370 6.50 32.71 -4.27
N TYR A 371 7.25 31.74 -4.77
CA TYR A 371 8.46 31.26 -4.11
C TYR A 371 9.67 32.01 -4.65
N ASN A 372 10.28 32.82 -3.80
CA ASN A 372 11.64 33.31 -3.98
C ASN A 372 12.55 32.45 -3.08
N PHE A 373 13.23 31.45 -3.66
CA PHE A 373 14.51 30.98 -3.12
C PHE A 373 15.40 30.51 -4.27
N SER A 374 16.57 31.15 -4.31
CA SER A 374 17.77 30.90 -5.11
C SER A 374 18.51 29.64 -4.71
#